data_AF-A0A5C5Z3Q5-F1
#
_entry.id   AF-A0A5C5Z3Q5-F1
#
_cell.length_a   1.000
_cell.length_b   1.000
_cell.length_c   1.000
_cell.angle_alpha   90.00
_cell.angle_beta   90.00
_cell.angle_gamma   90.00
#
_symmetry.space_group_name_H-M   'P 1'
#
loop_
_entity.id
_entity.type
_entity.pdbx_description
1 polymer ?
#
loop_
_entity_poly.entity_id
_entity_poly.type
_entity_poly.pdbx_seq_one_letter_code
_entity_poly.pdbx_strand_id
1 'polypeptide(L)'
;MTLQPEDFWSFYEWLVRPNAFLESALLQGIVLFVLAIVLGLIAGYVISAARYGPSEGFYAVARTVRDLVRFDLPGTSIRRVIALARLAFKEAIRRRVLFVVGLFVVGLLLAGWYLNPESDDPARLYISFVLTATNYLILALALFISAFSLPADIKAKTIYTIVTKPVRPTEIVLGRMLGFVAVGSMMLVPMGFASYLFVTRGIRHTHLEVADVHELSDGRLEGKTDYVRGHEHSFSIDPDSDGRGLTDMVRGHRHVVTRGEDGTFTIGIVTDALRARIPSYGDVQFYDRQGNEQEAGIDVGNEKVNEGYGSAGISRLVGVSKGPRRAEHGYVEGGTLGVAEFTFHDVSEARYPNGLPLDMSLRAYRSFKGDIETGIRGSITMKHPEQSIRSNPITFIVDEYSVDEKLLPTAIEGTDGNETRMLNVFDDLVDKNGDLIVQIRCLDSSQYLGVTKSGVYLRAAENSFAWNLTKAYISIWLQMTMVIAFGVMFSTFLSGPVAMVATFVCVLLGFSAEQVYDTRYYMDAGINRGGGPIESMIRLLKQDAMTTQLDVDAVAGKVITTLDSGIVYTLDAIATALPNLPKMVGTAEYAASGFDIFGALLGRHAAATLGYCILAFIVSYFFLKSREIAA
;
A
#
# COMPACT_ATOMS: atom_id res chain seq x y z
N MET A 1 -4.21 4.27 8.20
CA MET A 1 -4.17 3.80 6.80
C MET A 1 -5.61 3.62 6.34
N THR A 2 -5.99 4.10 5.16
CA THR A 2 -7.34 3.85 4.60
C THR A 2 -7.25 2.73 3.59
N LEU A 3 -7.41 1.49 4.07
CA LEU A 3 -7.36 0.31 3.22
C LEU A 3 -8.56 0.31 2.27
N GLN A 4 -8.32 -0.07 1.02
CA GLN A 4 -9.35 -0.06 0.00
C GLN A 4 -9.92 -1.47 -0.18
N PRO A 5 -11.22 -1.63 -0.49
CA PRO A 5 -11.81 -2.95 -0.75
C PRO A 5 -11.04 -3.76 -1.81
N GLU A 6 -10.45 -3.07 -2.79
CA GLU A 6 -9.64 -3.65 -3.86
C GLU A 6 -8.32 -4.28 -3.38
N ASP A 7 -7.80 -3.87 -2.21
CA ASP A 7 -6.60 -4.44 -1.64
C ASP A 7 -6.81 -5.90 -1.20
N PHE A 8 -8.05 -6.26 -0.85
CA PHE A 8 -8.42 -7.58 -0.32
C PHE A 8 -8.87 -8.59 -1.36
N TRP A 9 -8.96 -8.21 -2.63
CA TRP A 9 -9.38 -9.17 -3.65
C TRP A 9 -8.48 -10.43 -3.61
N SER A 10 -8.93 -11.52 -4.21
CA SER A 10 -8.02 -12.61 -4.53
C SER A 10 -7.12 -12.25 -5.73
N PHE A 11 -6.06 -13.02 -5.98
CA PHE A 11 -5.27 -12.84 -7.20
C PHE A 11 -6.13 -13.06 -8.46
N TYR A 12 -7.04 -14.05 -8.41
CA TYR A 12 -7.93 -14.39 -9.50
C TYR A 12 -8.97 -13.29 -9.78
N GLU A 13 -9.62 -12.78 -8.73
CA GLU A 13 -10.57 -11.66 -8.85
C GLU A 13 -9.92 -10.45 -9.50
N TRP A 14 -8.71 -10.08 -9.06
CA TRP A 14 -7.97 -8.97 -9.66
C TRP A 14 -7.61 -9.22 -11.13
N LEU A 15 -7.18 -10.44 -11.46
CA LEU A 15 -6.69 -10.78 -12.80
C LEU A 15 -7.82 -10.80 -13.83
N VAL A 16 -8.95 -11.44 -13.53
CA VAL A 16 -10.03 -11.75 -14.50
C VAL A 16 -11.28 -10.88 -14.32
N ARG A 17 -11.61 -10.46 -13.09
CA ARG A 17 -12.84 -9.75 -12.72
C ARG A 17 -14.09 -10.26 -13.47
N PRO A 18 -14.72 -11.38 -13.06
CA PRO A 18 -15.83 -11.99 -13.79
C PRO A 18 -17.00 -11.03 -14.08
N ASN A 19 -17.32 -10.16 -13.12
CA ASN A 19 -18.44 -9.20 -13.22
C ASN A 19 -18.04 -7.84 -13.81
N ALA A 20 -16.75 -7.62 -14.11
CA ALA A 20 -16.21 -6.35 -14.59
C ALA A 20 -14.98 -6.57 -15.49
N PHE A 21 -15.13 -7.34 -16.57
CA PHE A 21 -14.02 -7.75 -17.44
C PHE A 21 -13.22 -6.57 -18.03
N LEU A 22 -13.88 -5.44 -18.33
CA LEU A 22 -13.22 -4.22 -18.82
C LEU A 22 -12.27 -3.60 -17.78
N GLU A 23 -12.50 -3.88 -16.50
CA GLU A 23 -11.67 -3.43 -15.37
C GLU A 23 -10.63 -4.50 -14.95
N SER A 24 -10.55 -5.63 -15.67
CA SER A 24 -9.63 -6.73 -15.34
C SER A 24 -8.18 -6.37 -15.65
N ALA A 25 -7.26 -6.77 -14.77
CA ALA A 25 -5.83 -6.51 -14.98
C ALA A 25 -5.28 -7.25 -16.20
N LEU A 26 -5.84 -8.42 -16.54
CA LEU A 26 -5.46 -9.18 -17.73
C LEU A 26 -5.81 -8.42 -19.02
N LEU A 27 -7.03 -7.90 -19.14
CA LEU A 27 -7.42 -7.13 -20.32
C LEU A 27 -6.58 -5.86 -20.42
N GLN A 28 -6.39 -5.14 -19.31
CA GLN A 28 -5.54 -3.96 -19.28
C GLN A 28 -4.11 -4.28 -19.75
N GLY A 29 -3.53 -5.38 -19.25
CA GLY A 29 -2.22 -5.86 -19.68
C GLY A 29 -2.16 -6.19 -21.17
N ILE A 30 -3.16 -6.90 -21.71
CA ILE A 30 -3.25 -7.23 -23.14
C ILE A 30 -3.37 -5.97 -23.99
N VAL A 31 -4.25 -5.04 -23.62
CA VAL A 31 -4.45 -3.79 -24.37
C VAL A 31 -3.17 -2.95 -24.36
N LEU A 32 -2.52 -2.79 -23.20
CA LEU A 32 -1.24 -2.08 -23.10
C LEU A 32 -0.14 -2.76 -23.91
N PHE A 33 -0.09 -4.09 -23.90
CA PHE A 33 0.88 -4.86 -24.68
C PHE A 33 0.66 -4.69 -26.20
N VAL A 34 -0.58 -4.82 -26.67
CA VAL A 34 -0.95 -4.61 -28.08
C VAL A 34 -0.68 -3.16 -28.48
N LEU A 35 -1.06 -2.19 -27.65
CA LEU A 35 -0.83 -0.77 -27.90
C LEU A 35 0.68 -0.47 -28.00
N ALA A 36 1.50 -1.00 -27.09
CA ALA A 36 2.95 -0.82 -27.13
C ALA A 36 3.59 -1.45 -28.37
N ILE A 37 3.11 -2.62 -28.79
CA ILE A 37 3.55 -3.24 -30.06
C ILE A 37 3.14 -2.36 -31.24
N VAL A 38 1.88 -1.94 -31.33
CA VAL A 38 1.38 -1.12 -32.44
C VAL A 38 2.12 0.21 -32.52
N LEU A 39 2.26 0.93 -31.41
CA LEU A 39 3.01 2.18 -31.35
C LEU A 39 4.49 1.97 -31.68
N GLY A 40 5.10 0.90 -31.19
CA GLY A 40 6.49 0.52 -31.51
C GLY A 40 6.69 0.22 -33.00
N LEU A 41 5.74 -0.50 -33.62
CA LEU A 41 5.76 -0.79 -35.06
C LEU A 41 5.52 0.46 -35.90
N ILE A 42 4.62 1.34 -35.48
CA ILE A 42 4.36 2.63 -36.15
C ILE A 42 5.59 3.52 -36.07
N ALA A 43 6.17 3.70 -34.87
CA ALA A 43 7.38 4.50 -34.69
C ALA A 43 8.56 3.92 -35.47
N GLY A 44 8.74 2.60 -35.40
CA GLY A 44 9.74 1.87 -36.20
C GLY A 44 9.54 2.08 -37.69
N TYR A 45 8.30 1.98 -38.18
CA TYR A 45 7.96 2.21 -39.58
C TYR A 45 8.25 3.65 -40.00
N VAL A 46 7.86 4.65 -39.21
CA VAL A 46 8.13 6.07 -39.52
C VAL A 46 9.63 6.33 -39.61
N ILE A 47 10.42 5.82 -38.66
CA ILE A 47 11.88 5.97 -38.67
C ILE A 47 12.50 5.25 -39.87
N SER A 48 12.09 4.00 -40.13
CA SER A 48 12.61 3.21 -41.25
C SER A 48 12.17 3.76 -42.61
N ALA A 49 10.95 4.27 -42.73
CA ALA A 49 10.45 4.92 -43.94
C ALA A 49 11.19 6.23 -44.23
N ALA A 50 11.53 7.00 -43.19
CA ALA A 50 12.35 8.20 -43.33
C ALA A 50 13.79 7.90 -43.77
N ARG A 51 14.33 6.73 -43.42
CA ARG A 51 15.71 6.33 -43.76
C ARG A 51 15.84 5.59 -45.10
N TYR A 52 14.96 4.64 -45.36
CA TYR A 52 15.08 3.69 -46.48
C TYR A 52 13.95 3.84 -47.52
N GLY A 53 12.96 4.71 -47.27
CA GLY A 53 11.75 4.86 -48.08
C GLY A 53 10.57 3.99 -47.59
N PRO A 54 9.32 4.30 -47.99
CA PRO A 54 8.12 3.68 -47.40
C PRO A 54 8.05 2.15 -47.55
N SER A 55 8.37 1.62 -48.73
CA SER A 55 8.31 0.17 -49.00
C SER A 55 9.40 -0.61 -48.27
N GLU A 56 10.64 -0.14 -48.34
CA GLU A 56 11.78 -0.78 -47.66
C GLU A 56 11.67 -0.65 -46.14
N GLY A 57 11.10 0.46 -45.65
CA GLY A 57 10.83 0.65 -44.23
C GLY A 57 9.86 -0.39 -43.66
N PHE A 58 8.81 -0.73 -44.40
CA PHE A 58 7.89 -1.81 -44.01
C PHE A 58 8.59 -3.17 -43.95
N TYR A 59 9.38 -3.51 -44.97
CA TYR A 59 10.13 -4.78 -44.98
C TYR A 59 11.17 -4.87 -43.87
N ALA A 60 11.81 -3.76 -43.50
CA ALA A 60 12.76 -3.73 -42.37
C ALA A 60 12.08 -4.05 -41.03
N VAL A 61 10.91 -3.46 -40.77
CA VAL A 61 10.12 -3.72 -39.56
C VAL A 61 9.60 -5.16 -39.56
N ALA A 62 8.99 -5.62 -40.66
CA ALA A 62 8.48 -7.00 -40.78
C ALA A 62 9.58 -8.06 -40.60
N ARG A 63 10.79 -7.80 -41.13
CA ARG A 63 11.97 -8.65 -40.94
C ARG A 63 12.37 -8.72 -39.47
N THR A 64 12.36 -7.60 -38.77
CA THR A 64 12.71 -7.53 -37.34
C THR A 64 11.73 -8.33 -36.49
N VAL A 65 10.42 -8.22 -36.75
CA VAL A 65 9.38 -9.02 -36.06
C VAL A 65 9.57 -10.52 -36.35
N ARG A 66 9.75 -10.89 -37.62
CA ARG A 66 9.97 -12.29 -38.02
C ARG A 66 11.20 -12.87 -37.34
N ASP A 67 12.30 -12.11 -37.31
CA ASP A 67 13.54 -12.59 -36.74
C ASP A 67 13.45 -12.74 -35.21
N LEU A 68 12.70 -11.86 -34.53
CA LEU A 68 12.40 -12.00 -33.10
C LEU A 68 11.75 -13.34 -32.80
N VAL A 69 10.63 -13.63 -33.48
CA VAL A 69 9.79 -14.81 -33.20
C VAL A 69 10.45 -16.10 -33.68
N ARG A 70 11.08 -16.09 -34.86
CA ARG A 70 11.57 -17.31 -35.50
C ARG A 70 13.00 -17.70 -35.09
N PHE A 71 13.86 -16.71 -34.83
CA PHE A 71 15.29 -16.97 -34.65
C PHE A 71 15.78 -16.53 -33.28
N ASP A 72 15.53 -15.28 -32.87
CA ASP A 72 16.18 -14.66 -31.72
C ASP A 72 15.62 -15.15 -30.38
N LEU A 73 14.29 -15.17 -30.18
CA LEU A 73 13.67 -15.71 -28.97
C LEU A 73 13.98 -17.21 -28.78
N PRO A 74 13.73 -18.11 -29.75
CA PRO A 74 13.88 -19.55 -29.50
C PRO A 74 15.32 -20.00 -29.23
N GLY A 75 16.32 -19.29 -29.74
CA GLY A 75 17.72 -19.63 -29.45
C GLY A 75 18.40 -18.69 -28.44
N THR A 76 17.61 -17.92 -27.68
CA THR A 76 18.12 -17.19 -26.52
C THR A 76 18.65 -18.22 -25.51
N SER A 77 19.96 -18.17 -25.22
CA SER A 77 20.59 -19.13 -24.32
C SER A 77 20.71 -18.58 -22.90
N ILE A 78 20.12 -19.27 -21.93
CA ILE A 78 20.21 -18.93 -20.51
C ILE A 78 21.67 -18.79 -20.06
N ARG A 79 22.58 -19.64 -20.55
CA ARG A 79 24.01 -19.58 -20.21
C ARG A 79 24.67 -18.27 -20.66
N ARG A 80 24.34 -17.78 -21.87
CA ARG A 80 24.85 -16.50 -22.38
C ARG A 80 24.25 -15.31 -21.64
N VAL A 81 22.96 -15.37 -21.34
CA VAL A 81 22.26 -14.35 -20.52
C VAL A 81 22.94 -14.21 -19.15
N ILE A 82 23.20 -15.32 -18.45
CA ILE A 82 23.87 -15.31 -17.14
C ILE A 82 25.31 -14.75 -17.25
N ALA A 83 26.04 -15.08 -18.32
CA ALA A 83 27.39 -14.55 -18.54
C ALA A 83 27.39 -13.02 -18.70
N LEU A 84 26.43 -12.48 -19.46
CA LEU A 84 26.26 -11.04 -19.65
C LEU A 84 25.75 -10.35 -18.37
N ALA A 85 24.83 -10.98 -17.65
CA ALA A 85 24.38 -10.50 -16.35
C ALA A 85 25.52 -10.40 -15.33
N ARG A 86 26.39 -11.41 -15.27
CA ARG A 86 27.58 -11.39 -14.42
C ARG A 86 28.57 -10.28 -14.83
N LEU A 87 28.70 -10.00 -16.13
CA LEU A 87 29.52 -8.88 -16.61
C LEU A 87 28.93 -7.54 -16.14
N ALA A 88 27.64 -7.32 -16.36
CA ALA A 88 26.94 -6.11 -15.95
C ALA A 88 26.99 -5.89 -14.42
N PHE A 89 26.83 -6.96 -13.65
CA PHE A 89 26.97 -6.95 -12.19
C PHE A 89 28.36 -6.51 -11.73
N LYS A 90 29.42 -7.10 -12.30
CA LYS A 90 30.82 -6.72 -11.99
C LYS A 90 31.11 -5.26 -12.37
N GLU A 91 30.58 -4.83 -13.50
CA GLU A 91 30.72 -3.45 -13.97
C GLU A 91 30.07 -2.46 -13.00
N ALA A 92 28.84 -2.73 -12.56
CA ALA A 92 28.13 -1.89 -11.61
C ALA A 92 28.88 -1.79 -10.27
N ILE A 93 29.36 -2.91 -9.71
CA ILE A 93 30.14 -2.90 -8.46
C ILE A 93 31.41 -2.05 -8.60
N ARG A 94 32.12 -2.15 -9.73
CA ARG A 94 33.34 -1.36 -9.98
C ARG A 94 33.08 0.14 -10.00
N ARG A 95 31.86 0.58 -10.35
CA ARG A 95 31.43 1.99 -10.30
C ARG A 95 31.14 2.48 -8.88
N ARG A 96 31.52 1.72 -7.85
CA ARG A 96 31.40 2.08 -6.42
C ARG A 96 29.95 2.30 -5.96
N VAL A 97 28.99 1.63 -6.60
CA VAL A 97 27.55 1.74 -6.27
C VAL A 97 27.22 1.31 -4.84
N LEU A 98 28.07 0.50 -4.21
CA LEU A 98 27.91 0.05 -2.81
C LEU A 98 27.98 1.19 -1.78
N PHE A 99 28.47 2.38 -2.15
CA PHE A 99 28.40 3.56 -1.28
C PHE A 99 26.98 3.90 -0.86
N VAL A 100 25.95 3.51 -1.64
CA VAL A 100 24.55 3.71 -1.26
C VAL A 100 24.18 2.94 0.01
N VAL A 101 24.73 1.74 0.23
CA VAL A 101 24.53 1.00 1.49
C VAL A 101 25.16 1.76 2.65
N GLY A 102 26.35 2.33 2.46
CA GLY A 102 27.00 3.18 3.46
C GLY A 102 26.20 4.45 3.76
N LEU A 103 25.71 5.13 2.72
CA LEU A 103 24.85 6.30 2.84
C LEU A 103 23.56 5.97 3.61
N PHE A 104 22.97 4.80 3.34
CA PHE A 104 21.81 4.32 4.08
C PHE A 104 22.11 4.12 5.57
N VAL A 105 23.23 3.47 5.90
CA VAL A 105 23.64 3.27 7.30
C VAL A 105 23.87 4.62 7.99
N VAL A 106 24.52 5.58 7.33
CA VAL A 106 24.68 6.95 7.87
C VAL A 106 23.31 7.60 8.09
N GLY A 107 22.37 7.42 7.15
CA GLY A 107 20.99 7.87 7.29
C GLY A 107 20.31 7.30 8.53
N LEU A 108 20.46 6.00 8.81
CA LEU A 108 19.94 5.37 10.03
C LEU A 108 20.58 5.93 11.30
N LEU A 109 21.90 6.18 11.30
CA LEU A 109 22.59 6.74 12.46
C LEU A 109 22.10 8.16 12.81
N LEU A 110 21.85 8.98 11.79
CA LEU A 110 21.32 10.34 11.97
C LEU A 110 19.82 10.33 12.31
N ALA A 111 19.08 9.33 11.86
CA ALA A 111 17.64 9.21 12.12
C ALA A 111 17.32 9.15 13.61
N GLY A 112 18.19 8.55 14.43
CA GLY A 112 18.02 8.49 15.88
C GLY A 112 17.94 9.87 16.56
N TRP A 113 18.41 10.95 15.92
CA TRP A 113 18.26 12.31 16.44
C TRP A 113 16.93 12.97 16.11
N TYR A 114 16.21 12.45 15.11
CA TYR A 114 14.97 13.05 14.61
C TYR A 114 13.72 12.23 14.92
N LEU A 115 13.87 10.91 15.06
CA LEU A 115 12.76 10.02 15.39
C LEU A 115 12.44 10.13 16.89
N ASN A 116 11.28 10.72 17.22
CA ASN A 116 10.83 10.87 18.59
C ASN A 116 10.30 9.52 19.14
N PRO A 117 10.96 8.88 20.14
CA PRO A 117 10.48 7.65 20.74
C PRO A 117 9.21 7.85 21.57
N GLU A 118 8.86 9.09 21.93
CA GLU A 118 7.70 9.46 22.73
C GLU A 118 6.45 9.76 21.90
N SER A 119 6.48 9.51 20.58
CA SER A 119 5.29 9.60 19.74
C SER A 119 4.26 8.52 20.10
N ASP A 120 2.99 8.73 19.76
CA ASP A 120 1.91 7.77 20.08
C ASP A 120 2.03 6.43 19.33
N ASP A 121 2.68 6.42 18.17
CA ASP A 121 2.98 5.20 17.40
C ASP A 121 4.44 5.21 16.92
N PRO A 122 5.40 4.86 17.81
CA PRO A 122 6.82 4.88 17.47
C PRO A 122 7.17 3.78 16.47
N ALA A 123 6.46 2.64 16.49
CA ALA A 123 6.70 1.55 15.56
C ALA A 123 6.45 1.99 14.11
N ARG A 124 5.31 2.61 13.85
CA ARG A 124 4.98 3.14 12.52
C ARG A 124 5.97 4.19 12.05
N LEU A 125 6.41 5.08 12.93
CA LEU A 125 7.40 6.11 12.61
C LEU A 125 8.72 5.49 12.13
N TYR A 126 9.28 4.56 12.90
CA TYR A 126 10.56 3.90 12.59
C TYR A 126 10.46 3.05 11.32
N ILE A 127 9.40 2.24 11.18
CA ILE A 127 9.19 1.38 10.01
C ILE A 127 9.01 2.22 8.74
N SER A 128 8.17 3.27 8.79
CA SER A 128 7.91 4.15 7.65
C SER A 128 9.18 4.86 7.19
N PHE A 129 9.98 5.39 8.13
CA PHE A 129 11.24 6.05 7.81
C PHE A 129 12.20 5.12 7.06
N VAL A 130 12.42 3.92 7.61
CA VAL A 130 13.39 2.97 7.08
C VAL A 130 12.98 2.41 5.72
N LEU A 131 11.70 2.10 5.52
CA LEU A 131 11.17 1.65 4.23
C LEU A 131 11.22 2.77 3.18
N THR A 132 10.84 4.00 3.55
CA THR A 132 10.87 5.16 2.63
C THR A 132 12.30 5.51 2.22
N ALA A 133 13.24 5.57 3.17
CA ALA A 133 14.64 5.84 2.91
C ALA A 133 15.26 4.76 1.99
N THR A 134 14.97 3.48 2.26
CA THR A 134 15.40 2.37 1.41
C THR A 134 14.84 2.53 0.00
N ASN A 135 13.54 2.79 -0.13
CA ASN A 135 12.86 2.89 -1.41
C ASN A 135 13.46 3.99 -2.29
N TYR A 136 13.58 5.22 -1.77
CA TYR A 136 14.13 6.33 -2.56
C TYR A 136 15.58 6.12 -2.97
N LEU A 137 16.43 5.61 -2.07
CA LEU A 137 17.83 5.34 -2.38
C LEU A 137 17.98 4.27 -3.47
N ILE A 138 17.23 3.17 -3.37
CA ILE A 138 17.37 2.06 -4.32
C ILE A 138 16.75 2.39 -5.68
N LEU A 139 15.62 3.13 -5.73
CA LEU A 139 15.02 3.57 -6.98
C LEU A 139 15.90 4.58 -7.70
N ALA A 140 16.48 5.54 -6.97
CA ALA A 140 17.45 6.48 -7.55
C ALA A 140 18.66 5.73 -8.11
N LEU A 141 19.20 4.77 -7.38
CA LEU A 141 20.32 3.96 -7.86
C LEU A 141 19.98 3.14 -9.09
N ALA A 142 18.83 2.46 -9.09
CA ALA A 142 18.33 1.69 -10.22
C ALA A 142 18.22 2.56 -11.46
N LEU A 143 17.67 3.77 -11.32
CA LEU A 143 17.56 4.76 -12.38
C LEU A 143 18.95 5.12 -12.94
N PHE A 144 19.92 5.47 -12.09
CA PHE A 144 21.26 5.85 -12.55
C PHE A 144 22.01 4.71 -13.24
N ILE A 145 22.02 3.51 -12.65
CA ILE A 145 22.77 2.37 -13.19
C ILE A 145 22.19 1.93 -14.53
N SER A 146 20.86 1.82 -14.62
CA SER A 146 20.20 1.33 -15.82
C SER A 146 20.26 2.34 -16.98
N ALA A 147 20.02 3.63 -16.73
CA ALA A 147 19.99 4.66 -17.77
C ALA A 147 21.35 4.88 -18.44
N PHE A 148 22.46 4.79 -17.69
CA PHE A 148 23.81 4.98 -18.23
C PHE A 148 24.45 3.71 -18.78
N SER A 149 23.82 2.54 -18.62
CA SER A 149 24.43 1.25 -18.95
C SER A 149 24.87 1.16 -20.42
N LEU A 150 23.93 1.00 -21.34
CA LEU A 150 24.25 0.82 -22.76
C LEU A 150 24.89 2.07 -23.39
N PRO A 151 24.45 3.31 -23.10
CA PRO A 151 25.05 4.50 -23.68
C PRO A 151 26.53 4.65 -23.34
N ALA A 152 26.93 4.27 -22.11
CA ALA A 152 28.34 4.27 -21.73
C ALA A 152 29.13 3.21 -22.51
N ASP A 153 28.57 2.01 -22.72
CA ASP A 153 29.24 0.97 -23.51
C ASP A 153 29.44 1.39 -24.98
N ILE A 154 28.45 2.06 -25.55
CA ILE A 154 28.49 2.58 -26.91
C ILE A 154 29.58 3.65 -27.01
N LYS A 155 29.59 4.61 -26.08
CA LYS A 155 30.59 5.69 -26.05
C LYS A 155 32.01 5.15 -25.85
N ALA A 156 32.16 4.12 -25.01
CA ALA A 156 33.44 3.46 -24.74
C ALA A 156 33.85 2.44 -25.83
N LYS A 157 33.03 2.24 -26.87
CA LYS A 157 33.22 1.22 -27.92
C LYS A 157 33.33 -0.22 -27.41
N THR A 158 32.95 -0.49 -26.15
CA THR A 158 32.99 -1.84 -25.57
C THR A 158 31.90 -2.72 -26.16
N ILE A 159 30.74 -2.15 -26.51
CA ILE A 159 29.61 -2.89 -27.10
C ILE A 159 30.00 -3.61 -28.40
N TYR A 160 30.86 -3.02 -29.23
CA TYR A 160 31.31 -3.63 -30.49
C TYR A 160 32.13 -4.91 -30.26
N THR A 161 32.81 -5.04 -29.12
CA THR A 161 33.53 -6.27 -28.74
C THR A 161 32.60 -7.40 -28.28
N ILE A 162 31.36 -7.05 -27.90
CA ILE A 162 30.33 -7.99 -27.48
C ILE A 162 29.55 -8.46 -28.71
N VAL A 163 29.19 -7.53 -29.60
CA VAL A 163 28.37 -7.80 -30.80
C VAL A 163 29.14 -8.60 -31.86
N THR A 164 30.48 -8.60 -31.86
CA THR A 164 31.28 -9.49 -32.74
C THR A 164 31.25 -10.96 -32.32
N LYS A 165 30.79 -11.27 -31.11
CA LYS A 165 30.55 -12.64 -30.64
C LYS A 165 29.13 -13.06 -31.05
N PRO A 166 28.82 -14.36 -31.15
CA PRO A 166 27.47 -14.84 -31.49
C PRO A 166 26.51 -14.65 -30.30
N VAL A 167 26.25 -13.40 -29.94
CA VAL A 167 25.40 -12.94 -28.85
C VAL A 167 24.24 -12.16 -29.46
N ARG A 168 23.03 -12.47 -29.01
CA ARG A 168 21.81 -11.91 -29.59
C ARG A 168 21.39 -10.63 -28.87
N PRO A 169 20.67 -9.70 -29.54
CA PRO A 169 20.11 -8.53 -28.89
C PRO A 169 19.25 -8.86 -27.67
N THR A 170 18.46 -9.95 -27.73
CA THR A 170 17.66 -10.45 -26.61
C THR A 170 18.52 -10.78 -25.39
N GLU A 171 19.68 -11.39 -25.61
CA GLU A 171 20.60 -11.80 -24.54
C GLU A 171 21.31 -10.61 -23.90
N ILE A 172 21.62 -9.57 -24.70
CA ILE A 172 22.22 -8.31 -24.20
C ILE A 172 21.24 -7.60 -23.27
N VAL A 173 19.99 -7.42 -23.68
CA VAL A 173 18.98 -6.73 -22.89
C VAL A 173 18.67 -7.49 -21.60
N LEU A 174 18.36 -8.79 -21.69
CA LEU A 174 18.09 -9.62 -20.50
C LEU A 174 19.28 -9.69 -19.56
N GLY A 175 20.49 -9.82 -20.11
CA GLY A 175 21.73 -9.82 -19.33
C GLY A 175 21.88 -8.53 -18.53
N ARG A 176 21.68 -7.37 -19.16
CA ARG A 176 21.75 -6.06 -18.48
C ARG A 176 20.67 -5.91 -17.40
N MET A 177 19.41 -6.24 -17.71
CA MET A 177 18.31 -6.17 -16.74
C MET A 177 18.59 -7.06 -15.52
N LEU A 178 18.86 -8.36 -15.73
CA LEU A 178 19.11 -9.31 -14.65
C LEU A 178 20.39 -8.97 -13.86
N GLY A 179 21.43 -8.47 -14.53
CA GLY A 179 22.66 -8.04 -13.88
C GLY A 179 22.43 -6.92 -12.88
N PHE A 180 21.65 -5.89 -13.25
CA PHE A 180 21.32 -4.78 -12.34
C PHE A 180 20.31 -5.16 -11.26
N VAL A 181 19.35 -6.04 -11.57
CA VAL A 181 18.46 -6.63 -10.56
C VAL A 181 19.27 -7.39 -9.51
N ALA A 182 20.29 -8.14 -9.92
CA ALA A 182 21.18 -8.85 -9.00
C ALA A 182 22.00 -7.89 -8.12
N VAL A 183 22.48 -6.76 -8.66
CA VAL A 183 23.17 -5.72 -7.88
C VAL A 183 22.24 -5.16 -6.82
N GLY A 184 21.02 -4.77 -7.21
CA GLY A 184 20.02 -4.25 -6.28
C GLY A 184 19.62 -5.26 -5.21
N SER A 185 19.45 -6.53 -5.57
CA SER A 185 19.16 -7.62 -4.64
C SER A 185 20.27 -7.76 -3.58
N MET A 186 21.53 -7.73 -4.01
CA MET A 186 22.69 -7.79 -3.11
C MET A 186 22.74 -6.60 -2.15
N MET A 187 22.22 -5.43 -2.53
CA MET A 187 22.19 -4.22 -1.68
C MET A 187 20.99 -4.21 -0.73
N LEU A 188 19.83 -4.70 -1.16
CA LEU A 188 18.63 -4.77 -0.33
C LEU A 188 18.76 -5.73 0.84
N VAL A 189 19.53 -6.82 0.72
CA VAL A 189 19.77 -7.77 1.82
C VAL A 189 20.40 -7.10 3.06
N PRO A 190 21.59 -6.45 2.97
CA PRO A 190 22.19 -5.78 4.11
C PRO A 190 21.36 -4.57 4.58
N MET A 191 20.70 -3.85 3.67
CA MET A 191 19.79 -2.76 4.05
C MET A 191 18.60 -3.28 4.86
N GLY A 192 17.95 -4.37 4.44
CA GLY A 192 16.85 -5.00 5.17
C GLY A 192 17.27 -5.57 6.53
N PHE A 193 18.47 -6.14 6.60
CA PHE A 193 19.02 -6.59 7.88
C PHE A 193 19.31 -5.42 8.84
N ALA A 194 19.96 -4.36 8.36
CA ALA A 194 20.21 -3.16 9.16
C ALA A 194 18.91 -2.49 9.63
N SER A 195 17.89 -2.51 8.77
CA SER A 195 16.55 -2.01 9.04
C SER A 195 15.85 -2.78 10.14
N TYR A 196 15.86 -4.11 10.07
CA TYR A 196 15.34 -4.96 11.12
C TYR A 196 16.02 -4.67 12.47
N LEU A 197 17.36 -4.58 12.48
CA LEU A 197 18.10 -4.27 13.72
C LEU A 197 17.79 -2.88 14.25
N PHE A 198 17.68 -1.87 13.38
CA PHE A 198 17.39 -0.49 13.75
C PHE A 198 15.99 -0.37 14.38
N VAL A 199 14.96 -0.94 13.75
CA VAL A 199 13.58 -0.90 14.25
C VAL A 199 13.46 -1.67 15.56
N THR A 200 13.94 -2.93 15.59
CA THR A 200 13.83 -3.77 16.79
C THR A 200 14.62 -3.25 17.97
N ARG A 201 15.74 -2.55 17.76
CA ARG A 201 16.48 -1.90 18.85
C ARG A 201 15.95 -0.53 19.22
N GLY A 202 15.40 0.23 18.28
CA GLY A 202 14.86 1.57 18.54
C GLY A 202 13.64 1.56 19.47
N ILE A 203 12.76 0.57 19.30
CA ILE A 203 11.49 0.48 20.05
C ILE A 203 11.67 -0.18 21.43
N ARG A 204 12.75 -0.95 21.64
CA ARG A 204 13.02 -1.60 22.93
C ARG A 204 13.17 -0.56 24.04
N HIS A 205 12.38 -0.73 25.08
CA HIS A 205 12.50 -0.05 26.36
C HIS A 205 11.96 -0.96 27.47
N THR A 206 12.19 -0.57 28.72
CA THR A 206 11.73 -1.27 29.91
C THR A 206 11.32 -0.23 30.93
N HIS A 207 10.24 -0.50 31.63
CA HIS A 207 9.85 0.19 32.86
C HIS A 207 10.67 -0.38 34.01
N LEU A 208 11.20 0.48 34.88
CA LEU A 208 12.13 0.08 35.93
C LEU A 208 11.44 -0.18 37.26
N GLU A 209 10.35 0.55 37.50
CA GLU A 209 9.63 0.53 38.77
C GLU A 209 8.12 0.39 38.55
N VAL A 210 7.46 -0.13 39.59
CA VAL A 210 6.00 -0.10 39.71
C VAL A 210 5.66 1.05 40.64
N ALA A 211 4.98 2.06 40.12
CA ALA A 211 4.70 3.32 40.80
C ALA A 211 3.59 3.19 41.86
N ASP A 212 2.61 2.31 41.63
CA ASP A 212 1.49 2.09 42.54
C ASP A 212 0.99 0.65 42.43
N VAL A 213 0.61 0.02 43.56
CA VAL A 213 0.02 -1.33 43.62
C VAL A 213 -1.02 -1.38 44.72
N HIS A 214 -2.23 -1.81 44.36
CA HIS A 214 -3.34 -2.08 45.26
C HIS A 214 -3.72 -3.56 45.17
N GLU A 215 -3.92 -4.19 46.31
CA GLU A 215 -4.50 -5.52 46.40
C GLU A 215 -6.02 -5.40 46.61
N LEU A 216 -6.80 -5.94 45.69
CA LEU A 216 -8.25 -5.98 45.78
C LEU A 216 -8.71 -7.07 46.76
N SER A 217 -9.96 -6.96 47.20
CA SER A 217 -10.56 -7.89 48.19
C SER A 217 -10.66 -9.34 47.71
N ASP A 218 -10.52 -9.57 46.40
CA ASP A 218 -10.50 -10.89 45.75
C ASP A 218 -9.07 -11.48 45.62
N GLY A 219 -8.05 -10.77 46.13
CA GLY A 219 -6.64 -11.17 46.04
C GLY A 219 -5.94 -10.76 44.74
N ARG A 220 -6.63 -10.07 43.83
CA ARG A 220 -6.07 -9.56 42.59
C ARG A 220 -5.20 -8.34 42.87
N LEU A 221 -4.03 -8.25 42.25
CA LEU A 221 -3.17 -7.07 42.34
C LEU A 221 -3.39 -6.19 41.12
N GLU A 222 -3.67 -4.91 41.33
CA GLU A 222 -3.72 -3.89 40.28
C GLU A 222 -2.65 -2.83 40.53
N GLY A 223 -1.94 -2.41 39.50
CA GLY A 223 -0.87 -1.44 39.66
C GLY A 223 -0.55 -0.67 38.39
N LYS A 224 0.39 0.27 38.52
CA LYS A 224 0.89 1.10 37.43
C LYS A 224 2.41 1.05 37.34
N THR A 225 2.94 1.07 36.13
CA THR A 225 4.38 1.20 35.90
C THR A 225 4.84 2.64 36.09
N ASP A 226 6.15 2.85 36.18
CA ASP A 226 6.75 4.19 36.09
C ASP A 226 6.49 4.85 34.72
N TYR A 227 6.62 6.18 34.68
CA TYR A 227 6.44 6.96 33.46
C TYR A 227 7.76 7.01 32.67
N VAL A 228 7.85 6.23 31.60
CA VAL A 228 9.06 6.09 30.77
C VAL A 228 8.71 6.35 29.31
N ARG A 229 9.53 7.14 28.60
CA ARG A 229 9.32 7.49 27.17
C ARG A 229 7.90 8.01 26.88
N GLY A 230 7.37 8.86 27.76
CA GLY A 230 6.11 9.55 27.52
C GLY A 230 4.85 8.69 27.70
N HIS A 231 4.92 7.56 28.40
CA HIS A 231 3.74 6.77 28.77
C HIS A 231 3.99 5.92 30.03
N GLU A 232 2.90 5.41 30.60
CA GLU A 232 2.85 4.42 31.67
C GLU A 232 1.85 3.32 31.28
N HIS A 233 1.91 2.20 31.97
CA HIS A 233 1.01 1.08 31.79
C HIS A 233 0.28 0.76 33.09
N SER A 234 -0.99 0.38 32.99
CA SER A 234 -1.69 -0.30 34.08
C SER A 234 -1.54 -1.81 33.93
N PHE A 235 -1.51 -2.55 35.03
CA PHE A 235 -1.48 -4.02 34.98
C PHE A 235 -2.32 -4.62 36.08
N SER A 236 -2.76 -5.86 35.83
CA SER A 236 -3.40 -6.69 36.84
C SER A 236 -2.74 -8.07 36.90
N ILE A 237 -2.57 -8.63 38.10
CA ILE A 237 -2.09 -9.99 38.32
C ILE A 237 -3.18 -10.75 39.07
N ASP A 238 -3.67 -11.82 38.45
CA ASP A 238 -4.68 -12.68 39.06
C ASP A 238 -4.03 -13.64 40.07
N PRO A 239 -4.73 -14.03 41.15
CA PRO A 239 -4.17 -14.91 42.18
C PRO A 239 -3.66 -16.25 41.62
N ASP A 240 -4.35 -16.76 40.59
CA ASP A 240 -4.09 -18.06 39.97
C ASP A 240 -2.99 -18.02 38.89
N SER A 241 -2.42 -16.85 38.59
CA SER A 241 -1.50 -16.66 37.47
C SER A 241 0.00 -16.77 37.83
N ASP A 242 0.32 -17.44 38.95
CA ASP A 242 1.70 -17.68 39.42
C ASP A 242 2.53 -16.38 39.51
N GLY A 243 1.87 -15.28 39.92
CA GLY A 243 2.50 -13.98 40.05
C GLY A 243 2.82 -13.28 38.73
N ARG A 244 2.32 -13.77 37.58
CA ARG A 244 2.52 -13.15 36.26
C ARG A 244 1.26 -12.45 35.78
N GLY A 245 1.40 -11.21 35.33
CA GLY A 245 0.36 -10.45 34.66
C GLY A 245 0.86 -9.83 33.36
N LEU A 246 -0.07 -9.31 32.58
CA LEU A 246 0.21 -8.48 31.41
C LEU A 246 -0.27 -7.06 31.71
N THR A 247 0.46 -6.07 31.20
CA THR A 247 -0.04 -4.71 31.18
C THR A 247 -1.19 -4.55 30.19
N ASP A 248 -1.93 -3.45 30.34
CA ASP A 248 -2.76 -2.88 29.30
C ASP A 248 -1.94 -2.56 28.03
N MET A 249 -2.65 -2.49 26.91
CA MET A 249 -2.05 -2.13 25.63
C MET A 249 -2.06 -0.62 25.47
N VAL A 250 -0.90 -0.01 25.64
CA VAL A 250 -0.68 1.43 25.43
C VAL A 250 0.33 1.58 24.30
N ARG A 251 0.08 2.50 23.36
CA ARG A 251 0.97 2.74 22.19
C ARG A 251 1.35 1.47 21.44
N GLY A 252 0.39 0.55 21.29
CA GLY A 252 0.51 -0.68 20.52
C GLY A 252 1.39 -1.78 21.12
N HIS A 253 1.75 -1.70 22.40
CA HIS A 253 2.59 -2.72 23.03
C HIS A 253 2.22 -2.98 24.50
N ARG A 254 2.77 -4.07 25.05
CA ARG A 254 2.55 -4.55 26.42
C ARG A 254 3.84 -5.01 27.07
N HIS A 255 3.83 -5.13 28.39
CA HIS A 255 4.89 -5.75 29.17
C HIS A 255 4.36 -6.90 30.01
N VAL A 256 5.19 -7.92 30.19
CA VAL A 256 4.94 -8.98 31.17
C VAL A 256 5.40 -8.48 32.52
N VAL A 257 4.50 -8.43 33.50
CA VAL A 257 4.84 -8.06 34.88
C VAL A 257 4.93 -9.35 35.69
N THR A 258 6.05 -9.57 36.36
CA THR A 258 6.25 -10.74 37.23
C THR A 258 6.54 -10.28 38.65
N ARG A 259 5.76 -10.77 39.60
CA ARG A 259 5.98 -10.62 41.03
C ARG A 259 6.92 -11.72 41.51
N GLY A 260 8.08 -11.35 42.06
CA GLY A 260 9.02 -12.27 42.69
C GLY A 260 8.52 -12.76 44.06
N GLU A 261 9.09 -13.88 44.53
CA GLU A 261 8.80 -14.45 45.86
C GLU A 261 9.16 -13.48 47.01
N ASP A 262 10.07 -12.54 46.75
CA ASP A 262 10.50 -11.47 47.66
C ASP A 262 9.55 -10.25 47.65
N GLY A 263 8.48 -10.29 46.86
CA GLY A 263 7.51 -9.20 46.71
C GLY A 263 7.94 -8.10 45.74
N THR A 264 9.09 -8.24 45.07
CA THR A 264 9.53 -7.28 44.05
C THR A 264 8.79 -7.49 42.74
N PHE A 265 8.59 -6.41 41.97
CA PHE A 265 7.98 -6.49 40.64
C PHE A 265 9.06 -6.30 39.58
N THR A 266 9.07 -7.19 38.60
CA THR A 266 9.95 -7.10 37.42
C THR A 266 9.10 -6.93 36.18
N ILE A 267 9.42 -5.92 35.38
CA ILE A 267 8.72 -5.62 34.15
C ILE A 267 9.59 -6.10 32.98
N GLY A 268 9.02 -6.98 32.17
CA GLY A 268 9.69 -7.58 31.03
C GLY A 268 9.95 -6.59 29.90
N ILE A 269 10.63 -7.07 28.86
CA ILE A 269 10.81 -6.31 27.62
C ILE A 269 9.46 -6.08 26.93
N VAL A 270 9.43 -5.07 26.07
CA VAL A 270 8.30 -4.79 25.18
C VAL A 270 7.86 -6.05 24.41
N THR A 271 6.57 -6.34 24.46
CA THR A 271 5.87 -7.38 23.70
C THR A 271 4.81 -6.75 22.79
N ASP A 272 4.45 -7.41 21.69
CA ASP A 272 3.43 -7.01 20.71
C ASP A 272 3.65 -5.69 19.92
N ALA A 273 4.71 -4.92 20.22
CA ALA A 273 5.03 -3.69 19.49
C ALA A 273 5.31 -3.89 17.99
N LEU A 274 5.78 -5.07 17.61
CA LEU A 274 6.18 -5.43 16.25
C LEU A 274 5.44 -6.69 15.83
N ARG A 275 4.20 -6.51 15.37
CA ARG A 275 3.32 -7.58 14.89
C ARG A 275 2.84 -7.32 13.47
N ALA A 276 2.42 -8.39 12.83
CA ALA A 276 1.78 -8.34 11.51
C ALA A 276 0.42 -9.02 11.62
N ARG A 277 -0.60 -8.23 11.95
CA ARG A 277 -1.98 -8.70 12.13
C ARG A 277 -2.54 -9.18 10.80
N ILE A 278 -3.21 -10.32 10.81
CA ILE A 278 -3.97 -10.85 9.66
C ILE A 278 -5.44 -10.51 9.90
N PRO A 279 -5.93 -9.39 9.35
CA PRO A 279 -7.31 -8.96 9.53
C PRO A 279 -8.26 -9.82 8.71
N SER A 280 -9.40 -10.17 9.31
CA SER A 280 -10.58 -10.73 8.66
C SER A 280 -11.64 -9.63 8.63
N TYR A 281 -11.90 -9.07 7.45
CA TYR A 281 -12.84 -7.97 7.29
C TYR A 281 -14.25 -8.50 7.07
N GLY A 282 -15.22 -7.70 7.52
CA GLY A 282 -16.63 -7.92 7.23
C GLY A 282 -17.15 -6.99 6.14
N ASP A 283 -18.30 -7.34 5.58
CA ASP A 283 -19.09 -6.44 4.73
C ASP A 283 -19.87 -5.46 5.61
N VAL A 284 -19.82 -4.16 5.26
CA VAL A 284 -20.44 -3.09 6.05
C VAL A 284 -21.76 -2.64 5.42
N GLN A 285 -22.81 -2.55 6.23
CA GLN A 285 -24.11 -2.02 5.88
C GLN A 285 -24.45 -0.85 6.83
N PHE A 286 -24.85 0.29 6.27
CA PHE A 286 -25.22 1.47 7.06
C PHE A 286 -26.73 1.57 7.23
N TYR A 287 -27.14 2.14 8.35
CA TYR A 287 -28.54 2.43 8.65
C TYR A 287 -28.67 3.89 9.09
N ASP A 288 -29.74 4.53 8.63
CA ASP A 288 -30.05 5.91 8.98
C ASP A 288 -30.65 6.05 10.40
N ARG A 289 -30.94 7.30 10.79
CA ARG A 289 -31.55 7.61 12.09
C ARG A 289 -32.89 6.93 12.38
N GLN A 290 -33.59 6.47 11.33
CA GLN A 290 -34.89 5.78 11.40
C GLN A 290 -34.72 4.25 11.34
N GLY A 291 -33.50 3.75 11.10
CA GLY A 291 -33.20 2.33 10.96
C GLY A 291 -33.46 1.79 9.56
N ASN A 292 -33.55 2.65 8.54
CA ASN A 292 -33.62 2.19 7.15
C ASN A 292 -32.20 1.96 6.59
N GLU A 293 -32.06 0.96 5.72
CA GLU A 293 -30.81 0.65 5.03
C GLU A 293 -30.36 1.79 4.12
N GLN A 294 -29.06 2.06 4.14
CA GLN A 294 -28.38 3.05 3.30
C GLN A 294 -27.11 2.46 2.70
N GLU A 295 -26.80 2.79 1.44
CA GLU A 295 -25.57 2.33 0.78
C GLU A 295 -24.30 2.95 1.39
N ALA A 296 -24.43 4.10 2.04
CA ALA A 296 -23.32 4.82 2.66
C ALA A 296 -23.75 5.45 4.00
N GLY A 297 -22.78 5.65 4.89
CA GLY A 297 -23.01 6.39 6.13
C GLY A 297 -23.24 7.88 5.88
N ILE A 298 -23.58 8.60 6.95
CA ILE A 298 -23.88 10.04 6.90
C ILE A 298 -22.63 10.81 6.46
N ASP A 299 -22.84 11.76 5.56
CA ASP A 299 -21.80 12.68 5.09
C ASP A 299 -21.72 13.89 6.02
N VAL A 300 -20.56 14.10 6.64
CA VAL A 300 -20.28 15.24 7.54
C VAL A 300 -19.47 16.36 6.85
N GLY A 301 -19.36 16.33 5.51
CA GLY A 301 -18.80 17.41 4.69
C GLY A 301 -17.33 17.21 4.33
N ASN A 302 -16.44 18.07 4.86
CA ASN A 302 -15.03 18.17 4.44
C ASN A 302 -14.17 16.92 4.73
N GLU A 303 -14.71 15.84 5.27
CA GLU A 303 -13.97 14.59 5.48
C GLU A 303 -14.07 13.63 4.30
N LYS A 304 -14.89 13.97 3.30
CA LYS A 304 -15.03 13.29 2.00
C LYS A 304 -13.85 13.50 1.03
N VAL A 305 -12.75 14.07 1.51
CA VAL A 305 -11.68 14.68 0.71
C VAL A 305 -10.95 13.71 -0.25
N ASN A 306 -11.20 12.40 -0.21
CA ASN A 306 -10.49 11.40 -1.01
C ASN A 306 -11.35 10.69 -2.09
N GLU A 307 -12.39 11.33 -2.62
CA GLU A 307 -13.09 10.82 -3.81
C GLU A 307 -12.18 10.79 -5.04
N GLY A 308 -12.28 9.75 -5.87
CA GLY A 308 -11.44 9.62 -7.06
C GLY A 308 -11.70 8.36 -7.86
N TYR A 309 -11.17 8.30 -9.09
CA TYR A 309 -11.36 7.16 -9.98
C TYR A 309 -10.62 5.88 -9.52
N GLY A 310 -9.68 5.98 -8.56
CA GLY A 310 -8.94 4.83 -8.04
C GLY A 310 -8.30 3.99 -9.16
N SER A 311 -8.52 2.66 -9.14
CA SER A 311 -7.95 1.69 -10.10
C SER A 311 -8.78 1.42 -11.36
N ALA A 312 -9.73 2.30 -11.73
CA ALA A 312 -10.61 2.08 -12.89
C ALA A 312 -9.85 1.73 -14.21
N GLY A 313 -8.61 2.19 -14.37
CA GLY A 313 -7.78 1.85 -15.51
C GLY A 313 -8.45 2.18 -16.85
N ILE A 314 -8.50 1.24 -17.80
CA ILE A 314 -8.94 1.54 -19.17
C ILE A 314 -10.46 1.84 -19.26
N SER A 315 -11.28 1.33 -18.36
CA SER A 315 -12.72 1.63 -18.36
C SER A 315 -13.00 3.13 -18.17
N ARG A 316 -12.09 3.87 -17.51
CA ARG A 316 -12.11 5.33 -17.40
C ARG A 316 -11.82 6.00 -18.75
N LEU A 317 -10.83 5.51 -19.51
CA LEU A 317 -10.52 6.02 -20.85
C LEU A 317 -11.67 5.81 -21.84
N VAL A 318 -12.44 4.73 -21.67
CA VAL A 318 -13.60 4.40 -22.51
C VAL A 318 -14.91 5.02 -21.99
N GLY A 319 -14.88 5.73 -20.85
CA GLY A 319 -16.04 6.43 -20.28
C GLY A 319 -17.10 5.51 -19.66
N VAL A 320 -16.74 4.26 -19.33
CA VAL A 320 -17.64 3.26 -18.75
C VAL A 320 -17.73 3.42 -17.23
N SER A 321 -16.64 3.77 -16.57
CA SER A 321 -16.63 3.98 -15.12
C SER A 321 -17.17 5.36 -14.76
N LYS A 322 -18.20 5.41 -13.91
CA LYS A 322 -18.77 6.64 -13.31
C LYS A 322 -18.79 6.49 -11.79
N GLY A 323 -18.42 7.54 -11.06
CA GLY A 323 -18.50 7.61 -9.58
C GLY A 323 -17.19 7.35 -8.82
N PRO A 324 -17.14 7.71 -7.52
CA PRO A 324 -15.97 7.53 -6.67
C PRO A 324 -15.74 6.05 -6.35
N ARG A 325 -14.47 5.62 -6.34
CA ARG A 325 -14.07 4.21 -6.11
C ARG A 325 -13.21 3.99 -4.87
N ARG A 326 -12.97 5.04 -4.08
CA ARG A 326 -12.30 4.93 -2.79
C ARG A 326 -13.32 4.82 -1.68
N ALA A 327 -13.11 3.88 -0.75
CA ALA A 327 -13.99 3.70 0.41
C ALA A 327 -13.86 4.89 1.38
N GLU A 328 -15.01 5.43 1.77
CA GLU A 328 -15.15 6.59 2.65
C GLU A 328 -15.40 6.18 4.11
N HIS A 329 -15.21 7.13 5.03
CA HIS A 329 -15.75 7.00 6.37
C HIS A 329 -17.24 7.31 6.29
N GLY A 330 -18.08 6.32 6.55
CA GLY A 330 -19.50 6.54 6.76
C GLY A 330 -19.73 6.85 8.24
N TYR A 331 -20.47 7.93 8.53
CA TYR A 331 -20.78 8.31 9.89
C TYR A 331 -22.14 7.74 10.35
N VAL A 332 -22.19 7.33 11.60
CA VAL A 332 -23.40 6.86 12.28
C VAL A 332 -23.80 7.87 13.33
N GLU A 333 -25.04 8.39 13.25
CA GLU A 333 -25.59 9.39 14.19
C GLU A 333 -25.95 8.73 15.53
N GLY A 334 -25.42 9.28 16.61
CA GLY A 334 -25.63 8.80 17.97
C GLY A 334 -26.97 9.22 18.58
N GLY A 335 -27.46 8.41 19.50
CA GLY A 335 -28.79 8.58 20.11
C GLY A 335 -29.96 8.29 19.16
N THR A 336 -29.71 7.65 18.01
CA THR A 336 -30.73 7.29 17.01
C THR A 336 -30.73 5.78 16.71
N LEU A 337 -31.58 5.34 15.76
CA LEU A 337 -31.54 3.97 15.23
C LEU A 337 -30.37 3.72 14.26
N GLY A 338 -29.53 4.73 14.00
CA GLY A 338 -28.34 4.59 13.17
C GLY A 338 -27.39 3.53 13.72
N VAL A 339 -26.90 2.69 12.83
CA VAL A 339 -25.95 1.60 13.13
C VAL A 339 -25.09 1.31 11.90
N ALA A 340 -23.85 0.90 12.13
CA ALA A 340 -23.04 0.23 11.13
C ALA A 340 -22.99 -1.26 11.47
N GLU A 341 -23.52 -2.10 10.59
CA GLU A 341 -23.47 -3.55 10.73
C GLU A 341 -22.31 -4.11 9.92
N PHE A 342 -21.45 -4.90 10.56
CA PHE A 342 -20.35 -5.61 9.92
C PHE A 342 -20.67 -7.11 9.92
N THR A 343 -20.83 -7.68 8.73
CA THR A 343 -21.03 -9.13 8.55
C THR A 343 -19.68 -9.78 8.33
N PHE A 344 -19.22 -10.56 9.30
CA PHE A 344 -17.97 -11.32 9.22
C PHE A 344 -18.26 -12.75 8.76
N HIS A 345 -17.45 -13.23 7.81
CA HIS A 345 -17.53 -14.58 7.27
C HIS A 345 -16.44 -15.49 7.86
N ASP A 346 -16.63 -16.81 7.76
CA ASP A 346 -15.69 -17.84 8.23
C ASP A 346 -15.31 -17.69 9.72
N VAL A 347 -16.29 -17.33 10.55
CA VAL A 347 -16.17 -17.24 12.00
C VAL A 347 -16.40 -18.62 12.61
N SER A 348 -15.40 -19.17 13.29
CA SER A 348 -15.51 -20.48 13.93
C SER A 348 -14.58 -20.59 15.15
N GLU A 349 -14.91 -21.49 16.07
CA GLU A 349 -14.12 -21.76 17.27
C GLU A 349 -12.69 -22.19 16.93
N ALA A 350 -12.51 -22.99 15.87
CA ALA A 350 -11.18 -23.43 15.41
C ALA A 350 -10.28 -22.26 14.99
N ARG A 351 -10.87 -21.18 14.48
CA ARG A 351 -10.15 -19.96 14.06
C ARG A 351 -9.96 -18.98 15.22
N TYR A 352 -10.85 -19.01 16.21
CA TYR A 352 -10.92 -18.07 17.32
C TYR A 352 -11.09 -18.79 18.67
N PRO A 353 -10.09 -19.57 19.13
CA PRO A 353 -10.25 -20.46 20.29
C PRO A 353 -10.39 -19.72 21.62
N ASN A 354 -9.82 -18.50 21.72
CA ASN A 354 -9.77 -17.73 22.97
C ASN A 354 -10.70 -16.50 22.93
N GLY A 355 -11.76 -16.54 22.13
CA GLY A 355 -12.62 -15.40 21.86
C GLY A 355 -12.29 -14.68 20.55
N LEU A 356 -13.09 -13.66 20.24
CA LEU A 356 -13.03 -12.93 18.97
C LEU A 356 -12.30 -11.59 19.17
N PRO A 357 -11.01 -11.49 18.80
CA PRO A 357 -10.28 -10.24 18.87
C PRO A 357 -10.79 -9.28 17.79
N LEU A 358 -11.53 -8.27 18.20
CA LEU A 358 -12.06 -7.18 17.39
C LEU A 358 -11.14 -5.96 17.54
N ASP A 359 -10.48 -5.59 16.45
CA ASP A 359 -9.65 -4.38 16.39
C ASP A 359 -10.47 -3.29 15.66
N MET A 360 -10.55 -2.10 16.27
CA MET A 360 -11.37 -0.98 15.78
C MET A 360 -10.54 0.31 15.69
N SER A 361 -10.60 0.97 14.54
CA SER A 361 -10.09 2.32 14.32
C SER A 361 -11.27 3.17 13.87
N LEU A 362 -11.86 3.86 14.84
CA LEU A 362 -13.09 4.61 14.70
C LEU A 362 -12.77 6.10 14.77
N ARG A 363 -13.50 6.91 14.01
CA ARG A 363 -13.43 8.37 14.13
C ARG A 363 -14.60 8.86 14.95
N ALA A 364 -14.36 9.86 15.78
CA ALA A 364 -15.42 10.56 16.47
C ALA A 364 -15.55 11.95 15.85
N TYR A 365 -16.74 12.27 15.35
CA TYR A 365 -17.06 13.59 14.82
C TYR A 365 -18.04 14.27 15.77
N ARG A 366 -17.61 15.44 16.28
CA ARG A 366 -18.38 16.22 17.22
C ARG A 366 -19.11 17.35 16.52
N SER A 367 -20.44 17.34 16.56
CA SER A 367 -21.25 18.40 15.94
C SER A 367 -21.26 19.69 16.77
N PHE A 368 -21.07 19.58 18.08
CA PHE A 368 -20.90 20.70 19.00
C PHE A 368 -19.79 20.43 20.01
N LYS A 369 -19.01 21.47 20.35
CA LYS A 369 -17.96 21.41 21.38
C LYS A 369 -18.57 21.66 22.75
N GLY A 370 -19.09 20.61 23.37
CA GLY A 370 -19.50 20.61 24.78
C GLY A 370 -18.31 20.27 25.68
N ASP A 371 -18.41 19.18 26.41
CA ASP A 371 -17.28 18.56 27.12
C ASP A 371 -16.34 17.91 26.09
N ILE A 372 -15.07 18.31 26.06
CA ILE A 372 -14.04 17.79 25.15
C ILE A 372 -13.20 16.70 25.84
N GLU A 373 -13.25 16.60 27.16
CA GLU A 373 -12.45 15.65 27.94
C GLU A 373 -13.07 14.25 27.90
N THR A 374 -14.39 14.14 27.94
CA THR A 374 -15.07 12.84 27.77
C THR A 374 -15.03 12.40 26.31
N GLY A 375 -14.50 11.20 26.06
CA GLY A 375 -14.53 10.56 24.75
C GLY A 375 -15.95 10.14 24.36
N ILE A 376 -16.21 10.01 23.05
CA ILE A 376 -17.53 9.60 22.55
C ILE A 376 -17.75 8.12 22.88
N ARG A 377 -18.92 7.78 23.41
CA ARG A 377 -19.28 6.41 23.79
C ARG A 377 -19.88 5.66 22.61
N GLY A 378 -19.35 4.48 22.37
CA GLY A 378 -19.88 3.51 21.43
C GLY A 378 -20.41 2.26 22.12
N SER A 379 -21.14 1.44 21.37
CA SER A 379 -21.49 0.08 21.79
C SER A 379 -21.27 -0.92 20.66
N ILE A 380 -20.85 -2.12 21.04
CA ILE A 380 -20.71 -3.29 20.18
C ILE A 380 -21.83 -4.25 20.55
N THR A 381 -22.53 -4.80 19.56
CA THR A 381 -23.53 -5.86 19.76
C THR A 381 -23.31 -6.96 18.74
N MET A 382 -23.23 -8.21 19.18
CA MET A 382 -23.14 -9.38 18.29
C MET A 382 -24.55 -9.89 18.01
N LYS A 383 -24.86 -10.20 16.75
CA LYS A 383 -26.21 -10.57 16.29
C LYS A 383 -26.11 -11.73 15.31
N HIS A 384 -27.06 -12.65 15.39
CA HIS A 384 -27.22 -13.70 14.40
C HIS A 384 -27.74 -13.10 13.06
N PRO A 385 -27.20 -13.50 11.89
CA PRO A 385 -27.63 -12.97 10.59
C PRO A 385 -29.13 -13.11 10.30
N GLU A 386 -29.68 -14.32 10.47
CA GLU A 386 -31.08 -14.62 10.16
C GLU A 386 -32.04 -14.58 11.37
N GLN A 387 -31.58 -15.00 12.55
CA GLN A 387 -32.41 -15.17 13.75
C GLN A 387 -32.41 -13.91 14.61
N SER A 388 -33.48 -13.69 15.39
CA SER A 388 -33.62 -12.54 16.30
C SER A 388 -32.79 -12.65 17.59
N ILE A 389 -31.61 -13.27 17.51
CA ILE A 389 -30.70 -13.51 18.62
C ILE A 389 -29.62 -12.43 18.63
N ARG A 390 -29.39 -11.80 19.79
CA ARG A 390 -28.36 -10.76 19.95
C ARG A 390 -27.76 -10.76 21.35
N SER A 391 -26.48 -10.40 21.46
CA SER A 391 -25.82 -10.18 22.74
C SER A 391 -26.29 -8.90 23.41
N ASN A 392 -26.02 -8.77 24.70
CA ASN A 392 -26.08 -7.49 25.39
C ASN A 392 -25.00 -6.54 24.81
N PRO A 393 -25.23 -5.21 24.81
CA PRO A 393 -24.26 -4.26 24.27
C PRO A 393 -23.01 -4.16 25.15
N ILE A 394 -21.83 -4.27 24.54
CA ILE A 394 -20.55 -3.99 25.18
C ILE A 394 -20.22 -2.52 24.90
N THR A 395 -20.23 -1.69 25.94
CA THR A 395 -19.92 -0.26 25.82
C THR A 395 -18.43 -0.01 25.80
N PHE A 396 -18.00 0.96 24.99
CA PHE A 396 -16.61 1.41 24.94
C PHE A 396 -16.55 2.93 24.73
N ILE A 397 -15.38 3.51 25.00
CA ILE A 397 -15.07 4.91 24.71
C ILE A 397 -14.15 4.92 23.50
N VAL A 398 -14.47 5.73 22.50
CA VAL A 398 -13.72 5.82 21.24
C VAL A 398 -12.35 6.44 21.48
N ASP A 399 -11.31 5.75 21.01
CA ASP A 399 -9.97 6.32 20.83
C ASP A 399 -9.74 6.63 19.35
N GLU A 400 -9.63 7.93 19.02
CA GLU A 400 -9.48 8.41 17.64
C GLU A 400 -8.06 8.25 17.08
N TYR A 401 -7.06 8.12 17.96
CA TYR A 401 -5.65 8.19 17.60
C TYR A 401 -4.94 6.84 17.65
N SER A 402 -5.53 5.86 18.34
CA SER A 402 -5.01 4.50 18.41
C SER A 402 -6.01 3.47 17.86
N VAL A 403 -5.57 2.21 17.75
CA VAL A 403 -6.47 1.10 17.41
C VAL A 403 -6.97 0.52 18.72
N ASP A 404 -8.28 0.56 18.94
CA ASP A 404 -8.93 -0.04 20.11
C ASP A 404 -9.06 -1.55 19.89
N GLU A 405 -8.41 -2.33 20.76
CA GLU A 405 -8.43 -3.80 20.70
C GLU A 405 -9.36 -4.34 21.78
N LYS A 406 -10.44 -5.00 21.34
CA LYS A 406 -11.41 -5.64 22.23
C LYS A 406 -11.39 -7.14 22.00
N LEU A 407 -11.27 -7.92 23.06
CA LEU A 407 -11.51 -9.36 22.99
C LEU A 407 -12.98 -9.61 23.32
N LEU A 408 -13.79 -9.93 22.30
CA LEU A 408 -15.18 -10.30 22.53
C LEU A 408 -15.22 -11.72 23.13
N PRO A 409 -15.92 -11.93 24.26
CA PRO A 409 -15.95 -13.21 24.94
C PRO A 409 -16.73 -14.24 24.13
N THR A 410 -16.38 -15.52 24.28
CA THR A 410 -17.09 -16.65 23.64
C THR A 410 -18.45 -16.92 24.26
N ALA A 411 -18.65 -16.51 25.52
CA ALA A 411 -19.92 -16.62 26.23
C ALA A 411 -20.34 -15.23 26.71
N ILE A 412 -21.55 -14.82 26.34
CA ILE A 412 -22.09 -13.50 26.69
C ILE A 412 -23.58 -13.57 26.97
N GLU A 413 -24.07 -12.80 27.94
CA GLU A 413 -25.50 -12.65 28.13
C GLU A 413 -26.13 -11.96 26.91
N GLY A 414 -27.27 -12.45 26.47
CA GLY A 414 -28.02 -11.86 25.38
C GLY A 414 -29.47 -12.32 25.38
N THR A 415 -30.21 -11.91 24.35
CA THR A 415 -31.61 -12.27 24.17
C THR A 415 -31.79 -13.14 22.92
N ASP A 416 -32.58 -14.20 23.07
CA ASP A 416 -33.00 -15.11 22.01
C ASP A 416 -34.41 -14.73 21.49
N GLY A 417 -34.74 -13.45 21.54
CA GLY A 417 -36.06 -12.91 21.17
C GLY A 417 -37.18 -13.08 22.21
N ASN A 418 -37.11 -14.11 23.06
CA ASN A 418 -38.11 -14.37 24.12
C ASN A 418 -37.57 -14.26 25.54
N GLU A 419 -36.33 -14.70 25.79
CA GLU A 419 -35.72 -14.73 27.13
C GLU A 419 -34.26 -14.24 27.09
N THR A 420 -33.78 -13.73 28.22
CA THR A 420 -32.37 -13.37 28.43
C THR A 420 -31.64 -14.60 28.96
N ARG A 421 -30.61 -15.07 28.24
CA ARG A 421 -29.77 -16.21 28.63
C ARG A 421 -28.32 -15.97 28.29
N MET A 422 -27.43 -16.80 28.85
CA MET A 422 -26.06 -16.91 28.37
C MET A 422 -26.06 -17.55 26.99
N LEU A 423 -25.49 -16.85 26.01
CA LEU A 423 -25.32 -17.28 24.63
C LEU A 423 -23.87 -17.68 24.40
N ASN A 424 -23.65 -18.80 23.71
CA ASN A 424 -22.35 -19.11 23.13
C ASN A 424 -22.27 -18.44 21.76
N VAL A 425 -21.23 -17.65 21.51
CA VAL A 425 -21.08 -16.91 20.25
C VAL A 425 -21.05 -17.86 19.05
N PHE A 426 -20.33 -18.98 19.13
CA PHE A 426 -20.19 -19.89 17.98
C PHE A 426 -21.41 -20.78 17.75
N ASP A 427 -22.14 -21.14 18.81
CA ASP A 427 -23.30 -22.03 18.68
C ASP A 427 -24.61 -21.26 18.44
N ASP A 428 -24.77 -20.08 19.06
CA ASP A 428 -26.03 -19.32 19.06
C ASP A 428 -26.02 -18.09 18.14
N LEU A 429 -24.87 -17.42 17.95
CA LEU A 429 -24.80 -16.14 17.21
C LEU A 429 -24.19 -16.27 15.82
N VAL A 430 -23.41 -17.31 15.56
CA VAL A 430 -22.85 -17.61 14.25
C VAL A 430 -23.83 -18.51 13.49
N ASP A 431 -24.08 -18.19 12.22
CA ASP A 431 -24.96 -19.03 11.40
C ASP A 431 -24.26 -20.33 10.93
N LYS A 432 -25.01 -21.21 10.27
CA LYS A 432 -24.48 -22.46 9.67
C LYS A 432 -23.41 -22.25 8.59
N ASN A 433 -23.31 -21.05 8.01
CA ASN A 433 -22.33 -20.70 7.00
C ASN A 433 -21.04 -20.11 7.62
N GLY A 434 -21.05 -19.82 8.94
CA GLY A 434 -19.95 -19.17 9.64
C GLY A 434 -20.05 -17.64 9.68
N ASP A 435 -21.25 -17.09 9.48
CA ASP A 435 -21.49 -15.65 9.41
C ASP A 435 -21.92 -15.08 10.78
N LEU A 436 -21.31 -13.97 11.18
CA LEU A 436 -21.59 -13.22 12.40
C LEU A 436 -21.79 -11.74 12.09
N ILE A 437 -22.86 -11.13 12.59
CA ILE A 437 -23.06 -9.68 12.49
C ILE A 437 -22.56 -8.99 13.77
N VAL A 438 -21.67 -8.02 13.60
CA VAL A 438 -21.23 -7.11 14.66
C VAL A 438 -21.78 -5.71 14.38
N GLN A 439 -22.63 -5.22 15.26
CA GLN A 439 -23.22 -3.90 15.19
C GLN A 439 -22.39 -2.91 15.99
N ILE A 440 -22.08 -1.76 15.39
CA ILE A 440 -21.43 -0.64 16.06
C ILE A 440 -22.37 0.56 16.05
N ARG A 441 -22.65 1.10 17.24
CA ARG A 441 -23.57 2.24 17.45
C ARG A 441 -22.91 3.33 18.27
N CYS A 442 -23.19 4.58 17.90
CA CYS A 442 -22.87 5.75 18.70
C CYS A 442 -23.95 5.95 19.77
N LEU A 443 -23.57 6.06 21.05
CA LEU A 443 -24.52 6.21 22.15
C LEU A 443 -24.84 7.68 22.45
N ASP A 444 -23.91 8.59 22.18
CA ASP A 444 -24.07 9.99 22.53
C ASP A 444 -24.90 10.75 21.49
N SER A 445 -26.01 11.34 21.94
CA SER A 445 -26.95 12.05 21.08
C SER A 445 -26.30 13.22 20.33
N SER A 446 -26.62 13.36 19.04
CA SER A 446 -26.10 14.42 18.16
C SER A 446 -24.57 14.37 17.94
N GLN A 447 -23.91 13.29 18.32
CA GLN A 447 -22.51 13.02 17.97
C GLN A 447 -22.43 11.90 16.93
N TYR A 448 -21.32 11.80 16.22
CA TYR A 448 -21.21 10.88 15.10
C TYR A 448 -19.98 9.99 15.24
N LEU A 449 -20.16 8.72 14.89
CA LEU A 449 -19.07 7.74 14.84
C LEU A 449 -18.77 7.39 13.38
N GLY A 450 -17.58 7.75 12.92
CA GLY A 450 -17.08 7.44 11.59
C GLY A 450 -16.46 6.05 11.55
N VAL A 451 -16.97 5.20 10.66
CA VAL A 451 -16.45 3.86 10.42
C VAL A 451 -16.11 3.67 8.95
N THR A 452 -15.14 2.82 8.67
CA THR A 452 -14.83 2.36 7.31
C THR A 452 -14.92 0.84 7.27
N LYS A 453 -15.10 0.25 6.09
CA LYS A 453 -15.03 -1.21 5.90
C LYS A 453 -13.76 -1.82 6.50
N SER A 454 -12.65 -1.10 6.42
CA SER A 454 -11.37 -1.53 6.96
C SER A 454 -11.09 -1.14 8.42
N GLY A 455 -11.92 -0.25 8.98
CA GLY A 455 -11.72 0.28 10.31
C GLY A 455 -12.09 -0.71 11.40
N VAL A 456 -12.85 -1.77 11.07
CA VAL A 456 -13.34 -2.76 12.03
C VAL A 456 -13.06 -4.14 11.45
N TYR A 457 -12.27 -4.95 12.15
CA TYR A 457 -11.91 -6.28 11.68
C TYR A 457 -11.66 -7.26 12.81
N LEU A 458 -11.84 -8.54 12.52
CA LEU A 458 -11.46 -9.63 13.42
C LEU A 458 -10.02 -10.03 13.15
N ARG A 459 -9.18 -10.06 14.18
CA ARG A 459 -7.77 -10.49 14.05
C ARG A 459 -7.68 -12.02 14.07
N ALA A 460 -7.63 -12.63 12.88
CA ALA A 460 -7.64 -14.10 12.74
C ALA A 460 -6.32 -14.76 13.17
N ALA A 461 -5.19 -14.10 12.90
CA ALA A 461 -3.87 -14.61 13.20
C ALA A 461 -2.84 -13.48 13.19
N GLU A 462 -1.61 -13.79 13.61
CA GLU A 462 -0.48 -12.88 13.53
C GLU A 462 0.72 -13.55 12.85
N ASN A 463 1.40 -12.80 11.99
CA ASN A 463 2.67 -13.21 11.39
C ASN A 463 3.84 -12.52 12.10
N SER A 464 5.04 -13.09 11.94
CA SER A 464 6.25 -12.47 12.45
C SER A 464 6.56 -11.14 11.72
N PHE A 465 6.98 -10.14 12.48
CA PHE A 465 7.42 -8.85 11.92
C PHE A 465 8.54 -9.02 10.89
N ALA A 466 9.50 -9.90 11.12
CA ALA A 466 10.62 -10.13 10.20
C ALA A 466 10.14 -10.62 8.82
N TRP A 467 9.14 -11.50 8.79
CA TRP A 467 8.55 -11.97 7.54
C TRP A 467 7.78 -10.85 6.83
N ASN A 468 6.99 -10.08 7.58
CA ASN A 468 6.25 -8.96 7.00
C ASN A 468 7.17 -7.86 6.45
N LEU A 469 8.25 -7.54 7.18
CA LEU A 469 9.30 -6.63 6.71
C LEU A 469 9.94 -7.17 5.42
N THR A 470 10.21 -8.47 5.35
CA THR A 470 10.74 -9.10 4.13
C THR A 470 9.79 -8.92 2.94
N LYS A 471 8.47 -9.09 3.13
CA LYS A 471 7.47 -8.81 2.08
C LYS A 471 7.50 -7.35 1.63
N ALA A 472 7.67 -6.40 2.54
CA ALA A 472 7.82 -4.98 2.19
C ALA A 472 9.08 -4.74 1.32
N TYR A 473 10.20 -5.37 1.66
CA TYR A 473 11.43 -5.34 0.86
C TYR A 473 11.27 -6.00 -0.51
N ILE A 474 10.45 -7.06 -0.62
CA ILE A 474 10.11 -7.66 -1.93
C ILE A 474 9.31 -6.66 -2.78
N SER A 475 8.37 -5.90 -2.19
CA SER A 475 7.67 -4.83 -2.93
C SER A 475 8.64 -3.76 -3.45
N ILE A 476 9.58 -3.31 -2.63
CA ILE A 476 10.65 -2.38 -3.05
C ILE A 476 11.51 -2.99 -4.17
N TRP A 477 11.86 -4.28 -4.07
CA TRP A 477 12.61 -4.99 -5.10
C TRP A 477 11.87 -5.08 -6.44
N LEU A 478 10.54 -5.25 -6.41
CA LEU A 478 9.68 -5.26 -7.59
C LEU A 478 9.63 -3.88 -8.26
N GLN A 479 9.52 -2.80 -7.48
CA GLN A 479 9.59 -1.42 -7.99
C GLN A 479 10.95 -1.14 -8.64
N MET A 480 12.04 -1.49 -7.96
CA MET A 480 13.40 -1.34 -8.47
C MET A 480 13.60 -2.10 -9.79
N THR A 481 13.12 -3.35 -9.87
CA THR A 481 13.20 -4.18 -11.07
C THR A 481 12.49 -3.52 -12.25
N MET A 482 11.35 -2.89 -12.00
CA MET A 482 10.59 -2.16 -13.01
C MET A 482 11.33 -0.91 -13.48
N VAL A 483 11.90 -0.12 -12.57
CA VAL A 483 12.73 1.05 -12.92
C VAL A 483 13.94 0.64 -13.74
N ILE A 484 14.60 -0.47 -13.38
CA ILE A 484 15.71 -1.03 -14.16
C ILE A 484 15.24 -1.41 -15.57
N ALA A 485 14.06 -2.01 -15.72
CA ALA A 485 13.55 -2.41 -17.01
C ALA A 485 13.30 -1.20 -17.93
N PHE A 486 12.64 -0.15 -17.44
CA PHE A 486 12.45 1.09 -18.19
C PHE A 486 13.76 1.82 -18.46
N GLY A 487 14.67 1.89 -17.49
CA GLY A 487 15.95 2.53 -17.67
C GLY A 487 16.83 1.82 -18.70
N VAL A 488 16.88 0.48 -18.68
CA VAL A 488 17.56 -0.31 -19.73
C VAL A 488 16.90 -0.07 -21.08
N MET A 489 15.56 -0.04 -21.15
CA MET A 489 14.81 0.25 -22.38
C MET A 489 15.19 1.59 -22.99
N PHE A 490 15.10 2.68 -22.23
CA PHE A 490 15.49 4.02 -22.70
C PHE A 490 16.97 4.08 -23.09
N SER A 491 17.84 3.38 -22.36
CA SER A 491 19.28 3.33 -22.63
C SER A 491 19.62 2.65 -23.98
N THR A 492 18.70 1.90 -24.59
CA THR A 492 18.93 1.24 -25.89
C THR A 492 18.92 2.22 -27.08
N PHE A 493 18.23 3.36 -26.98
CA PHE A 493 18.11 4.33 -28.08
C PHE A 493 18.43 5.78 -27.71
N LEU A 494 18.46 6.12 -26.43
CA LEU A 494 18.80 7.47 -25.96
C LEU A 494 20.27 7.57 -25.52
N SER A 495 20.78 8.80 -25.42
CA SER A 495 22.05 9.07 -24.76
C SER A 495 21.90 8.93 -23.23
N GLY A 496 22.99 8.73 -22.49
CA GLY A 496 22.94 8.52 -21.04
C GLY A 496 22.12 9.57 -20.27
N PRO A 497 22.39 10.88 -20.43
CA PRO A 497 21.60 11.93 -19.78
C PRO A 497 20.12 11.94 -20.19
N VAL A 498 19.82 11.73 -21.48
CA VAL A 498 18.43 11.75 -21.97
C VAL A 498 17.67 10.50 -21.51
N ALA A 499 18.32 9.34 -21.45
CA ALA A 499 17.75 8.11 -20.89
C ALA A 499 17.44 8.28 -19.40
N MET A 500 18.31 8.96 -18.65
CA MET A 500 18.08 9.25 -17.23
C MET A 500 16.85 10.12 -17.04
N VAL A 501 16.75 11.24 -17.77
CA VAL A 501 15.60 12.16 -17.68
C VAL A 501 14.31 11.44 -18.09
N ALA A 502 14.33 10.66 -19.17
CA ALA A 502 13.16 9.88 -19.60
C ALA A 502 12.71 8.87 -18.53
N THR A 503 13.67 8.13 -17.94
CA THR A 503 13.38 7.18 -16.85
C THR A 503 12.84 7.90 -15.61
N PHE A 504 13.44 9.04 -15.25
CA PHE A 504 12.99 9.88 -14.13
C PHE A 504 11.56 10.37 -14.31
N VAL A 505 11.24 10.89 -15.49
CA VAL A 505 9.87 11.36 -15.81
C VAL A 505 8.88 10.20 -15.76
N CYS A 506 9.23 9.02 -16.29
CA CYS A 506 8.36 7.85 -16.18
C CYS A 506 8.13 7.41 -14.74
N VAL A 507 9.16 7.43 -13.89
CA VAL A 507 9.02 7.14 -12.45
C VAL A 507 8.12 8.18 -11.79
N LEU A 508 8.38 9.46 -12.02
CA LEU A 508 7.59 10.57 -11.44
C LEU A 508 6.12 10.50 -11.86
N LEU A 509 5.84 10.29 -13.14
CA LEU A 509 4.46 10.10 -13.62
C LEU A 509 3.81 8.85 -13.03
N GLY A 510 4.57 7.76 -12.83
CA GLY A 510 4.09 6.58 -12.12
C GLY A 510 3.67 6.89 -10.68
N PHE A 511 4.48 7.69 -9.96
CA PHE A 511 4.17 8.20 -8.60
C PHE A 511 2.98 9.16 -8.55
N SER A 512 2.77 9.95 -9.60
CA SER A 512 1.65 10.90 -9.68
C SER A 512 0.40 10.32 -10.35
N ALA A 513 0.40 9.04 -10.73
CA ALA A 513 -0.69 8.44 -11.51
C ALA A 513 -2.05 8.58 -10.82
N GLU A 514 -2.14 8.29 -9.52
CA GLU A 514 -3.41 8.42 -8.78
C GLU A 514 -3.88 9.87 -8.69
N GLN A 515 -2.97 10.83 -8.51
CA GLN A 515 -3.34 12.25 -8.51
C GLN A 515 -3.89 12.68 -9.87
N VAL A 516 -3.32 12.19 -10.98
CA VAL A 516 -3.84 12.46 -12.33
C VAL A 516 -5.25 11.86 -12.50
N TYR A 517 -5.49 10.65 -11.98
CA TYR A 517 -6.80 10.00 -12.02
C TYR A 517 -7.84 10.76 -11.19
N ASP A 518 -7.47 11.20 -10.00
CA ASP A 518 -8.36 11.95 -9.10
C ASP A 518 -8.67 13.33 -9.70
N THR A 519 -7.68 13.99 -10.29
CA THR A 519 -7.88 15.27 -11.00
C THR A 519 -8.87 15.09 -12.15
N ARG A 520 -8.71 14.03 -12.95
CA ARG A 520 -9.66 13.71 -14.03
C ARG A 520 -11.08 13.48 -13.48
N TYR A 521 -11.21 12.80 -12.34
CA TYR A 521 -12.51 12.58 -11.68
C TYR A 521 -13.18 13.90 -11.31
N TYR A 522 -12.47 14.80 -10.64
CA TYR A 522 -13.05 16.09 -10.24
C TYR A 522 -13.52 16.92 -11.44
N MET A 523 -12.77 16.86 -12.55
CA MET A 523 -13.14 17.52 -13.80
C MET A 523 -14.41 16.92 -14.42
N ASP A 524 -14.51 15.59 -14.50
CA ASP A 524 -15.67 14.90 -15.06
C ASP A 524 -16.92 15.06 -14.17
N ALA A 525 -16.74 15.14 -12.85
CA ALA A 525 -17.81 15.36 -11.87
C ALA A 525 -18.25 16.83 -11.74
N GLY A 526 -17.56 17.77 -12.40
CA GLY A 526 -17.85 19.21 -12.29
C GLY A 526 -17.56 19.78 -10.90
N ILE A 527 -16.71 19.11 -10.10
CA ILE A 527 -16.32 19.55 -8.76
C ILE A 527 -15.20 20.59 -8.92
N ASN A 528 -15.46 21.83 -8.52
CA ASN A 528 -14.46 22.90 -8.54
C ASN A 528 -13.38 22.67 -7.49
N ARG A 529 -12.38 21.85 -7.83
CA ARG A 529 -11.25 21.52 -6.95
C ARG A 529 -9.88 21.99 -7.46
N GLY A 530 -9.87 22.76 -8.53
CA GLY A 530 -8.67 23.05 -9.30
C GLY A 530 -7.97 21.76 -9.74
N GLY A 531 -6.70 21.86 -10.15
CA GLY A 531 -5.83 20.69 -10.39
C GLY A 531 -5.32 20.55 -11.81
N GLY A 532 -5.82 21.36 -12.74
CA GLY A 532 -5.19 21.53 -14.04
C GLY A 532 -3.76 22.11 -13.89
N PRO A 533 -2.74 21.62 -14.62
CA PRO A 533 -1.36 22.10 -14.46
C PRO A 533 -1.19 23.62 -14.67
N ILE A 534 -1.91 24.21 -15.64
CA ILE A 534 -1.87 25.64 -15.94
C ILE A 534 -2.63 26.42 -14.84
N GLU A 535 -3.82 25.95 -14.47
CA GLU A 535 -4.60 26.51 -13.38
C GLU A 535 -3.81 26.53 -12.06
N SER A 536 -3.20 25.40 -11.68
CA SER A 536 -2.36 25.30 -10.48
C SER A 536 -1.16 26.24 -10.53
N MET A 537 -0.52 26.41 -11.68
CA MET A 537 0.58 27.36 -11.84
C MET A 537 0.12 28.81 -11.64
N ILE A 538 -1.04 29.19 -12.20
CA ILE A 538 -1.61 30.52 -12.04
C ILE A 538 -1.98 30.76 -10.57
N ARG A 539 -2.62 29.78 -9.92
CA ARG A 539 -2.97 29.86 -8.49
C ARG A 539 -1.75 29.97 -7.60
N LEU A 540 -0.66 29.24 -7.89
CA LEU A 540 0.60 29.37 -7.16
C LEU A 540 1.19 30.78 -7.27
N LEU A 541 1.13 31.39 -8.46
CA LEU A 541 1.61 32.76 -8.68
C LEU A 541 0.72 33.81 -8.00
N LYS A 542 -0.60 33.61 -8.00
CA LYS A 542 -1.58 34.48 -7.33
C LYS A 542 -1.73 34.25 -5.84
N GLN A 543 -1.22 33.13 -5.33
CA GLN A 543 -1.45 32.62 -3.97
C GLN A 543 -2.94 32.34 -3.66
N ASP A 544 -3.71 31.96 -4.68
CA ASP A 544 -5.12 31.59 -4.53
C ASP A 544 -5.24 30.18 -3.94
N ALA A 545 -6.28 29.96 -3.12
CA ALA A 545 -6.62 28.62 -2.65
C ALA A 545 -7.02 27.71 -3.82
N MET A 546 -6.69 26.42 -3.74
CA MET A 546 -7.02 25.43 -4.78
C MET A 546 -8.52 25.13 -4.88
N THR A 547 -9.27 25.32 -3.80
CA THR A 547 -10.70 24.98 -3.68
C THR A 547 -11.64 26.14 -4.04
N THR A 548 -11.12 27.34 -4.28
CA THR A 548 -11.93 28.50 -4.67
C THR A 548 -12.04 28.57 -6.18
N GLN A 549 -13.05 29.26 -6.71
CA GLN A 549 -13.11 29.51 -8.16
C GLN A 549 -11.90 30.34 -8.61
N LEU A 550 -11.40 30.06 -9.81
CA LEU A 550 -10.23 30.75 -10.35
C LEU A 550 -10.61 32.22 -10.63
N ASP A 551 -9.94 33.16 -9.96
CA ASP A 551 -10.21 34.59 -10.11
C ASP A 551 -9.55 35.13 -11.39
N VAL A 552 -10.15 34.83 -12.54
CA VAL A 552 -9.73 35.30 -13.86
C VAL A 552 -10.94 35.69 -14.70
N ASP A 553 -10.73 36.52 -15.72
CA ASP A 553 -11.79 36.85 -16.68
C ASP A 553 -12.39 35.57 -17.29
N ALA A 554 -13.70 35.60 -17.57
CA ALA A 554 -14.46 34.41 -17.97
C ALA A 554 -13.91 33.74 -19.25
N VAL A 555 -13.40 34.55 -20.19
CA VAL A 555 -12.78 34.03 -21.41
C VAL A 555 -11.44 33.35 -21.10
N ALA A 556 -10.62 33.98 -20.26
CA ALA A 556 -9.34 33.42 -19.82
C ALA A 556 -9.55 32.11 -19.03
N GLY A 557 -10.51 32.09 -18.10
CA GLY A 557 -10.86 30.89 -17.33
C GLY A 557 -11.31 29.73 -18.21
N LYS A 558 -12.13 30.00 -19.24
CA LYS A 558 -12.56 28.96 -20.19
C LYS A 558 -11.40 28.41 -21.03
N VAL A 559 -10.48 29.26 -21.46
CA VAL A 559 -9.28 28.82 -22.22
C VAL A 559 -8.37 27.98 -21.33
N ILE A 560 -8.10 28.42 -20.10
CA ILE A 560 -7.26 27.70 -19.14
C ILE A 560 -7.85 26.31 -18.86
N THR A 561 -9.13 26.23 -18.47
CA THR A 561 -9.81 24.97 -18.17
C THR A 561 -9.86 24.01 -19.36
N THR A 562 -10.02 24.52 -20.59
CA THR A 562 -10.00 23.70 -21.80
C THR A 562 -8.61 23.14 -22.09
N LEU A 563 -7.57 23.97 -21.97
CA LEU A 563 -6.18 23.52 -22.15
C LEU A 563 -5.77 22.51 -21.08
N ASP A 564 -6.14 22.76 -19.82
CA ASP A 564 -5.90 21.84 -18.72
C ASP A 564 -6.63 20.52 -18.92
N SER A 565 -7.86 20.55 -19.42
CA SER A 565 -8.57 19.31 -19.81
C SER A 565 -7.78 18.52 -20.84
N GLY A 566 -7.29 19.16 -21.90
CA GLY A 566 -6.45 18.49 -22.90
C GLY A 566 -5.18 17.88 -22.30
N ILE A 567 -4.51 18.59 -21.39
CA ILE A 567 -3.30 18.12 -20.71
C ILE A 567 -3.61 16.95 -19.78
N VAL A 568 -4.61 17.07 -18.91
CA VAL A 568 -4.99 16.03 -17.94
C VAL A 568 -5.45 14.76 -18.65
N TYR A 569 -6.23 14.87 -19.73
CA TYR A 569 -6.65 13.71 -20.53
C TYR A 569 -5.44 13.00 -21.17
N THR A 570 -4.46 13.75 -21.64
CA THR A 570 -3.23 13.19 -22.22
C THR A 570 -2.37 12.54 -21.13
N LEU A 571 -2.20 13.21 -19.99
CA LEU A 571 -1.47 12.67 -18.83
C LEU A 571 -2.14 11.42 -18.29
N ASP A 572 -3.46 11.34 -18.27
CA ASP A 572 -4.20 10.15 -17.83
C ASP A 572 -3.94 8.96 -18.76
N ALA A 573 -3.96 9.18 -20.08
CA ALA A 573 -3.63 8.13 -21.05
C ALA A 573 -2.19 7.61 -20.85
N ILE A 574 -1.22 8.51 -20.62
CA ILE A 574 0.18 8.15 -20.36
C ILE A 574 0.31 7.43 -19.01
N ALA A 575 -0.29 7.97 -17.95
CA ALA A 575 -0.25 7.40 -16.60
C ALA A 575 -0.88 6.00 -16.56
N THR A 576 -1.94 5.77 -17.34
CA THR A 576 -2.56 4.44 -17.49
C THR A 576 -1.63 3.44 -18.16
N ALA A 577 -0.74 3.90 -19.04
CA ALA A 577 0.27 3.06 -19.68
C ALA A 577 1.51 2.82 -18.82
N LEU A 578 1.68 3.60 -17.75
CA LEU A 578 2.77 3.46 -16.79
C LEU A 578 2.33 2.64 -15.57
N PRO A 579 3.27 2.03 -14.85
CA PRO A 579 2.94 1.32 -13.63
C PRO A 579 2.44 2.27 -12.53
N ASN A 580 1.40 1.87 -11.81
CA ASN A 580 0.95 2.55 -10.60
C ASN A 580 1.92 2.22 -9.44
N LEU A 581 2.97 3.04 -9.32
CA LEU A 581 3.96 2.97 -8.24
C LEU A 581 3.39 3.29 -6.85
N PRO A 582 2.45 4.25 -6.67
CA PRO A 582 1.85 4.57 -5.38
C PRO A 582 1.28 3.35 -4.65
N LYS A 583 0.60 2.45 -5.36
CA LYS A 583 0.10 1.20 -4.78
C LYS A 583 1.21 0.29 -4.26
N MET A 584 2.33 0.21 -4.97
CA MET A 584 3.49 -0.59 -4.53
C MET A 584 4.22 0.06 -3.36
N VAL A 585 4.25 1.40 -3.30
CA VAL A 585 4.81 2.14 -2.16
C VAL A 585 3.91 2.06 -0.93
N GLY A 586 2.59 2.08 -1.13
CA GLY A 586 1.59 1.87 -0.09
C GLY A 586 1.73 0.51 0.61
N THR A 587 2.40 -0.49 0.01
CA THR A 587 2.75 -1.75 0.69
C THR A 587 3.58 -1.50 1.97
N ALA A 588 4.39 -0.44 2.01
CA ALA A 588 5.15 -0.07 3.20
C ALA A 588 4.24 0.38 4.36
N GLU A 589 3.08 0.97 4.07
CA GLU A 589 2.13 1.41 5.09
C GLU A 589 1.47 0.24 5.82
N TYR A 590 1.30 -0.92 5.16
CA TYR A 590 0.82 -2.15 5.82
C TYR A 590 1.78 -2.56 6.92
N ALA A 591 3.07 -2.71 6.57
CA ALA A 591 4.11 -3.08 7.53
C ALA A 591 4.25 -2.04 8.64
N ALA A 592 4.17 -0.75 8.31
CA ALA A 592 4.25 0.33 9.29
C ALA A 592 3.03 0.39 10.22
N SER A 593 1.83 0.06 9.74
CA SER A 593 0.60 0.06 10.53
C SER A 593 0.36 -1.27 11.28
N GLY A 594 1.32 -2.20 11.22
CA GLY A 594 1.23 -3.50 11.89
C GLY A 594 0.27 -4.50 11.24
N PHE A 595 -0.03 -4.34 9.94
CA PHE A 595 -0.83 -5.28 9.14
C PHE A 595 0.07 -6.20 8.31
N ASP A 596 -0.31 -7.46 8.17
CA ASP A 596 0.35 -8.39 7.26
C ASP A 596 0.13 -7.98 5.81
N ILE A 597 1.20 -7.95 5.03
CA ILE A 597 1.12 -7.78 3.59
C ILE A 597 0.59 -9.08 2.99
N PHE A 598 -0.61 -9.01 2.40
CA PHE A 598 -1.27 -10.17 1.80
C PHE A 598 -0.44 -10.76 0.65
N GLY A 599 -0.31 -12.08 0.62
CA GLY A 599 0.38 -12.79 -0.46
C GLY A 599 -0.24 -12.51 -1.83
N ALA A 600 -1.58 -12.36 -1.89
CA ALA A 600 -2.29 -11.98 -3.11
C ALA A 600 -1.83 -10.60 -3.63
N LEU A 601 -1.75 -9.59 -2.75
CA LEU A 601 -1.29 -8.24 -3.10
C LEU A 601 0.14 -8.26 -3.67
N LEU A 602 1.05 -8.98 -3.02
CA LEU A 602 2.42 -9.14 -3.51
C LEU A 602 2.48 -9.87 -4.86
N GLY A 603 1.63 -10.89 -5.04
CA GLY A 603 1.47 -11.61 -6.31
C GLY A 603 1.02 -10.70 -7.45
N ARG A 604 0.10 -9.76 -7.20
CA ARG A 604 -0.32 -8.75 -8.19
C ARG A 604 0.83 -7.83 -8.59
N HIS A 605 1.57 -7.34 -7.59
CA HIS A 605 2.75 -6.51 -7.85
C HIS A 605 3.77 -7.28 -8.70
N ALA A 606 4.01 -8.55 -8.40
CA ALA A 606 4.91 -9.39 -9.18
C ALA A 606 4.43 -9.60 -10.62
N ALA A 607 3.14 -9.89 -10.82
CA ALA A 607 2.54 -10.05 -12.15
C ALA A 607 2.60 -8.75 -12.97
N ALA A 608 2.28 -7.61 -12.35
CA ALA A 608 2.37 -6.30 -12.99
C ALA A 608 3.81 -5.97 -13.39
N THR A 609 4.79 -6.12 -12.48
CA THR A 609 6.21 -5.93 -12.76
C THR A 609 6.67 -6.82 -13.92
N LEU A 610 6.30 -8.11 -13.91
CA LEU A 610 6.66 -9.04 -14.98
C LEU A 610 6.09 -8.57 -16.34
N GLY A 611 4.83 -8.14 -16.38
CA GLY A 611 4.21 -7.57 -17.57
C GLY A 611 4.97 -6.37 -18.12
N TYR A 612 5.30 -5.40 -17.27
CA TYR A 612 6.09 -4.22 -17.67
C TYR A 612 7.53 -4.57 -18.06
N CYS A 613 8.16 -5.54 -17.41
CA CYS A 613 9.49 -6.02 -17.79
C CYS A 613 9.48 -6.68 -19.18
N ILE A 614 8.45 -7.47 -19.51
CA ILE A 614 8.28 -8.07 -20.84
C ILE A 614 8.08 -6.97 -21.89
N LEU A 615 7.22 -5.99 -21.61
CA LEU A 615 6.98 -4.85 -22.49
C LEU A 615 8.27 -4.07 -22.75
N ALA A 616 8.98 -3.69 -21.69
CA ALA A 616 10.26 -2.99 -21.79
C ALA A 616 11.31 -3.82 -22.54
N PHE A 617 11.36 -5.14 -22.32
CA PHE A 617 12.26 -6.05 -23.03
C PHE A 617 11.99 -6.09 -24.54
N ILE A 618 10.72 -6.20 -24.94
CA ILE A 618 10.34 -6.22 -26.36
C ILE A 618 10.69 -4.90 -27.04
N VAL A 619 10.34 -3.77 -26.41
CA VAL A 619 10.67 -2.44 -26.93
C VAL A 619 12.18 -2.26 -27.06
N SER A 620 12.94 -2.66 -26.03
CA SER A 620 14.41 -2.65 -26.05
C SER A 620 14.99 -3.46 -27.22
N TYR A 621 14.44 -4.64 -27.49
CA TYR A 621 14.89 -5.48 -28.60
C TYR A 621 14.70 -4.79 -29.95
N PHE A 622 13.52 -4.22 -30.21
CA PHE A 622 13.23 -3.55 -31.48
C PHE A 622 14.19 -2.37 -31.71
N PHE A 623 14.39 -1.53 -30.70
CA PHE A 623 15.31 -0.40 -30.82
C PHE A 623 16.76 -0.84 -31.01
N LEU A 624 17.22 -1.83 -30.24
CA LEU A 624 18.60 -2.31 -30.34
C LEU A 624 18.88 -2.96 -31.70
N LYS A 625 17.92 -3.70 -32.27
CA LYS A 625 18.07 -4.32 -33.59
C LYS A 625 17.93 -3.34 -34.75
N SER A 626 17.12 -2.29 -34.59
CA SER A 626 16.99 -1.21 -35.58
C SER A 626 18.22 -0.29 -35.64
N ARG A 627 19.04 -0.25 -34.58
CA ARG A 627 20.36 0.38 -34.62
C ARG A 627 21.32 -0.61 -35.29
N GLU A 628 21.82 -0.24 -36.45
CA GLU A 628 22.92 -0.93 -37.15
C GLU A 628 24.23 -0.84 -36.30
N ILE A 629 24.29 -1.54 -35.16
CA ILE A 629 25.48 -1.62 -34.30
C ILE A 629 26.52 -2.57 -34.93
N ALA A 630 26.13 -3.31 -35.96
CA ALA A 630 27.00 -4.05 -36.85
C ALA A 630 26.42 -4.00 -38.28
N ALA A 631 26.82 -2.97 -39.04
CA ALA A 631 26.88 -3.01 -40.50
C ALA A 631 28.30 -2.61 -40.89
#